data_AF-A0A1V3XNJ8-F1
#
_entry.id   AF-A0A1V3XNJ8-F1
#
_cell.length_a   1.000
_cell.length_b   1.000
_cell.length_c   1.000
_cell.angle_alpha   90.00
_cell.angle_beta   90.00
_cell.angle_gamma   90.00
#
_symmetry.space_group_name_H-M   'P 1'
#
loop_
_entity.id
_entity.type
_entity.pdbx_description
1 polymer ?
#
loop_
_entity_poly.entity_id
_entity_poly.type
_entity_poly.pdbx_seq_one_letter_code
_entity_poly.pdbx_strand_id
1 'polypeptide(L)'
;MTVTERVMRRIDEAAAAADRSDGQLASISAAVEFTAAVDIELVVGEQRVSLPAGQCWSITAAGPAEVVVPGVLTARISQGPAAQEMQAKHVAAQQELAQALTAGGVAAVADARAADRRRRELQSTCDQLTATLDGLCGDDQEDQLRARLAQLQASQPAEPDLFATDAAAARVELQAAEAARMAAETECETRRRTAAAAARQLAEISTQATVLGHQVETRRAELDAARARLAQERSSVSDADLAVKADADLRARETAERRVGELAEALAAMAPDAVAAELAEAIDMAESLRQRHDDALNTLREISIELSVFGSEGRQGKLDAAETQREHAAGRHARVGQRARAARLLRSVMARHRDSTRLRYVEPYRAELHRLGRPVFGHTFEVEVDSDLKICSRTLDGTTVPYESLSGVPKSSSASWPDLPGCPGCQGGHRSGGGRRRVRVHRSRPVGQDGGGIRHCGHPWTGDRVDVQSRPLRRCRQRAPHRSPWLAIRGRPAVHRRQTSSATTWWWAPARPGRSWPIGSAKIRRPR
;
A
#
# COMPACT_ATOMS: atom_id res chain seq x y z
N MET A 1 83.86 26.15 -42.33
CA MET A 1 82.75 25.22 -42.59
C MET A 1 81.49 25.82 -41.99
N THR A 2 80.52 26.23 -42.80
CA THR A 2 79.32 26.99 -42.37
C THR A 2 78.13 26.10 -42.01
N VAL A 3 78.08 24.86 -42.50
CA VAL A 3 77.02 23.88 -42.19
C VAL A 3 77.35 23.16 -40.88
N THR A 4 76.81 23.67 -39.78
CA THR A 4 76.80 22.98 -38.48
C THR A 4 75.62 22.00 -38.40
N GLU A 5 75.64 21.06 -37.46
CA GLU A 5 74.52 20.11 -37.24
C GLU A 5 73.16 20.83 -37.08
N ARG A 6 73.15 21.92 -36.33
CA ARG A 6 71.95 22.76 -36.12
C ARG A 6 71.45 23.38 -37.43
N VAL A 7 72.36 23.82 -38.30
CA VAL A 7 72.04 24.42 -39.60
C VAL A 7 71.55 23.34 -40.58
N MET A 8 72.19 22.17 -40.59
CA MET A 8 71.75 21.04 -41.42
C MET A 8 70.33 20.58 -41.06
N ARG A 9 70.04 20.45 -39.75
CA ARG A 9 68.70 20.08 -39.27
C ARG A 9 67.63 21.08 -39.73
N ARG A 10 67.92 22.38 -39.64
CA ARG A 10 67.02 23.44 -40.12
C ARG A 10 66.79 23.37 -41.64
N ILE A 11 67.83 23.07 -42.43
CA ILE A 11 67.71 22.90 -43.89
C ILE A 11 66.85 21.68 -44.24
N ASP A 12 67.05 20.52 -43.59
CA ASP A 12 66.24 19.32 -43.83
C ASP A 12 64.77 19.52 -43.40
N GLU A 13 64.52 20.17 -42.26
CA GLU A 13 63.16 20.50 -41.81
C GLU A 13 62.44 21.43 -42.79
N ALA A 14 63.12 22.48 -43.27
CA ALA A 14 62.57 23.42 -44.24
C ALA A 14 62.34 22.77 -45.62
N ALA A 15 63.26 21.90 -46.07
CA ALA A 15 63.11 21.14 -47.31
C ALA A 15 61.90 20.20 -47.23
N ALA A 16 61.78 19.45 -46.14
CA ALA A 16 60.64 18.55 -45.93
C ALA A 16 59.31 19.32 -45.81
N ALA A 17 59.32 20.54 -45.26
CA ALA A 17 58.14 21.41 -45.24
C ALA A 17 57.75 21.90 -46.65
N ALA A 18 58.73 22.28 -47.47
CA ALA A 18 58.52 22.64 -48.86
C ALA A 18 57.94 21.46 -49.67
N ASP A 19 58.54 20.27 -49.58
CA ASP A 19 58.07 19.07 -50.27
C ASP A 19 56.64 18.68 -49.84
N ARG A 20 56.33 18.75 -48.54
CA ARG A 20 54.96 18.48 -48.04
C ARG A 20 53.96 19.49 -48.57
N SER A 21 54.31 20.77 -48.57
CA SER A 21 53.43 21.83 -49.07
C SER A 21 53.22 21.73 -50.58
N ASP A 22 54.25 21.31 -51.34
CA ASP A 22 54.17 21.06 -52.77
C ASP A 22 53.24 19.88 -53.09
N GLY A 23 53.42 18.74 -52.41
CA GLY A 23 52.54 17.59 -52.56
C GLY A 23 51.09 17.89 -52.18
N GLN A 24 50.88 18.69 -51.14
CA GLN A 24 49.55 19.17 -50.75
C GLN A 24 48.93 20.10 -51.81
N LEU A 25 49.72 21.02 -52.37
CA LEU A 25 49.28 21.89 -53.46
C LEU A 25 48.93 21.07 -54.71
N ALA A 26 49.74 20.09 -55.09
CA ALA A 26 49.46 19.17 -56.19
C ALA A 26 48.17 18.38 -55.97
N SER A 27 47.87 17.96 -54.73
CA SER A 27 46.65 17.21 -54.40
C SER A 27 45.35 18.03 -54.44
N ILE A 28 45.45 19.37 -54.25
CA ILE A 28 44.31 20.29 -54.23
C ILE A 28 44.17 21.04 -55.58
N SER A 29 45.17 20.92 -56.45
CA SER A 29 45.15 21.51 -57.79
C SER A 29 44.12 20.80 -58.66
N ALA A 30 43.18 21.57 -59.21
CA ALA A 30 42.21 21.06 -60.17
C ALA A 30 42.88 20.93 -61.56
N ALA A 31 42.87 19.72 -62.13
CA ALA A 31 43.13 19.53 -63.54
C ALA A 31 41.86 19.88 -64.32
N VAL A 32 41.93 20.90 -65.16
CA VAL A 32 40.84 21.30 -66.05
C VAL A 32 41.17 20.80 -67.45
N GLU A 33 40.32 19.96 -67.99
CA GLU A 33 40.43 19.39 -69.33
C GLU A 33 39.42 20.05 -70.26
N PHE A 34 39.91 20.54 -71.40
CA PHE A 34 39.12 21.13 -72.47
C PHE A 34 39.14 20.18 -73.65
N THR A 35 37.97 19.73 -74.11
CA THR A 35 37.82 18.92 -75.31
C THR A 35 37.17 19.75 -76.40
N ALA A 36 37.86 19.91 -77.53
CA ALA A 36 37.38 20.68 -78.67
C ALA A 36 36.28 19.92 -79.42
N ALA A 37 35.08 20.49 -79.55
CA ALA A 37 34.01 19.92 -80.38
C ALA A 37 34.17 20.26 -81.88
N VAL A 38 34.88 21.35 -82.16
CA VAL A 38 35.28 21.86 -83.48
C VAL A 38 36.69 22.40 -83.35
N ASP A 39 37.39 22.67 -84.46
CA ASP A 39 38.71 23.31 -84.40
C ASP A 39 38.60 24.67 -83.71
N ILE A 40 39.24 24.82 -82.54
CA ILE A 40 39.26 26.05 -81.74
C ILE A 40 40.69 26.43 -81.37
N GLU A 41 40.92 27.72 -81.16
CA GLU A 41 42.12 28.20 -80.47
C GLU A 41 41.79 28.49 -79.01
N LEU A 42 42.59 27.94 -78.10
CA LEU A 42 42.59 28.26 -76.67
C LEU A 42 43.71 29.26 -76.39
N VAL A 43 43.41 30.32 -75.65
CA VAL A 43 44.41 31.26 -75.14
C VAL A 43 44.49 31.10 -73.63
N VAL A 44 45.66 30.70 -73.14
CA VAL A 44 45.93 30.46 -71.72
C VAL A 44 47.08 31.38 -71.31
N GLY A 45 46.78 32.46 -70.61
CA GLY A 45 47.74 33.55 -70.39
C GLY A 45 48.24 34.11 -71.72
N GLU A 46 49.54 33.99 -72.00
CA GLU A 46 50.17 34.47 -73.23
C GLU A 46 50.32 33.39 -74.32
N GLN A 47 50.00 32.13 -74.01
CA GLN A 47 50.20 31.01 -74.93
C GLN A 47 48.91 30.71 -75.72
N ARG A 48 49.03 30.62 -77.04
CA ARG A 48 47.94 30.18 -77.94
C ARG A 48 48.13 28.70 -78.27
N VAL A 49 47.10 27.91 -78.03
CA VAL A 49 47.06 26.47 -78.28
C VAL A 49 45.96 26.20 -79.29
N SER A 50 46.32 25.79 -80.51
CA SER A 50 45.35 25.32 -81.50
C SER A 50 44.91 23.90 -81.13
N LEU A 51 43.62 23.71 -80.87
CA LEU A 51 43.04 22.43 -80.47
C LEU A 51 42.05 21.93 -81.54
N PRO A 52 42.43 20.94 -82.37
CA PRO A 52 41.55 20.37 -83.39
C PRO A 52 40.35 19.64 -82.79
N ALA A 53 39.27 19.52 -83.56
CA ALA A 53 38.06 18.81 -83.18
C ALA A 53 38.37 17.37 -82.70
N GLY A 54 37.88 17.01 -81.52
CA GLY A 54 38.04 15.71 -80.89
C GLY A 54 39.30 15.55 -80.03
N GLN A 55 40.23 16.51 -80.02
CA GLN A 55 41.39 16.48 -79.12
C GLN A 55 41.07 17.13 -77.77
N CYS A 56 41.74 16.64 -76.73
CA CYS A 56 41.69 17.22 -75.39
C CYS A 56 43.01 17.90 -75.04
N TRP A 57 42.91 18.99 -74.30
CA TRP A 57 44.03 19.69 -73.70
C TRP A 57 43.73 19.93 -72.23
N SER A 58 44.66 19.56 -71.36
CA SER A 58 44.51 19.72 -69.92
C SER A 58 45.54 20.67 -69.34
N ILE A 59 45.13 21.41 -68.33
CA ILE A 59 46.00 22.26 -67.51
C ILE A 59 45.75 22.00 -66.03
N THR A 60 46.84 21.85 -65.28
CA THR A 60 46.81 21.85 -63.82
C THR A 60 47.06 23.26 -63.35
N ALA A 61 46.01 23.96 -62.90
CA ALA A 61 46.11 25.35 -62.48
C ALA A 61 46.47 25.44 -60.98
N ALA A 62 47.76 25.59 -60.69
CA ALA A 62 48.27 25.83 -59.33
C ALA A 62 47.92 27.24 -58.77
N GLY A 63 47.38 28.14 -59.61
CA GLY A 63 46.86 29.45 -59.23
C GLY A 63 45.64 29.88 -60.07
N PRO A 64 45.10 31.09 -59.88
CA PRO A 64 44.00 31.59 -60.69
C PRO A 64 44.42 31.67 -62.16
N ALA A 65 43.71 30.94 -63.03
CA ALA A 65 43.99 30.87 -64.46
C ALA A 65 42.75 31.29 -65.26
N GLU A 66 42.99 32.05 -66.33
CA GLU A 66 41.95 32.46 -67.27
C GLU A 66 42.23 31.79 -68.62
N VAL A 67 41.26 31.00 -69.09
CA VAL A 67 41.32 30.32 -70.38
C VAL A 67 40.27 30.95 -71.28
N VAL A 68 40.70 31.58 -72.36
CA VAL A 68 39.84 32.27 -73.31
C VAL A 68 39.73 31.43 -74.58
N VAL A 69 38.51 31.12 -74.99
CA VAL A 69 38.20 30.63 -76.34
C VAL A 69 37.63 31.83 -77.12
N PRO A 70 38.41 32.47 -78.02
CA PRO A 70 38.00 33.69 -78.69
C PRO A 70 36.64 33.52 -79.41
N GLY A 71 35.71 34.43 -79.14
CA GLY A 71 34.36 34.42 -79.74
C GLY A 71 33.38 33.42 -79.14
N VAL A 72 33.80 32.57 -78.20
CA VAL A 72 32.93 31.53 -77.60
C VAL A 72 32.72 31.77 -76.09
N LEU A 73 33.78 31.74 -75.29
CA LEU A 73 33.70 31.92 -73.83
C LEU A 73 35.04 32.29 -73.20
N THR A 74 34.98 32.85 -71.99
CA THR A 74 36.13 32.98 -71.09
C THR A 74 35.84 32.18 -69.82
N ALA A 75 36.64 31.14 -69.56
CA ALA A 75 36.57 30.34 -68.36
C ALA A 75 37.60 30.86 -67.34
N ARG A 76 37.12 31.34 -66.19
CA ARG A 76 37.97 31.77 -65.07
C ARG A 76 38.00 30.69 -63.99
N ILE A 77 39.17 30.13 -63.77
CA ILE A 77 39.41 29.14 -62.71
C ILE A 77 39.81 29.93 -61.46
N SER A 78 38.84 30.21 -60.59
CA SER A 78 39.10 30.80 -59.27
C SER A 78 39.29 29.69 -58.24
N GLN A 79 40.48 29.61 -57.64
CA GLN A 79 40.74 28.70 -56.54
C GLN A 79 39.92 29.07 -55.30
N GLY A 80 39.38 28.07 -54.61
CA GLY A 80 38.73 28.26 -53.31
C GLY A 80 39.72 28.74 -52.23
N PRO A 81 39.23 29.32 -51.12
CA PRO A 81 40.08 29.87 -50.06
C PRO A 81 41.09 28.85 -49.50
N ALA A 82 40.73 27.56 -49.47
CA ALA A 82 41.62 26.49 -49.04
C ALA A 82 42.84 26.30 -49.98
N ALA A 83 42.67 26.42 -51.30
CA ALA A 83 43.77 26.28 -52.25
C ALA A 83 44.70 27.51 -52.22
N GLN A 84 44.14 28.72 -52.03
CA GLN A 84 44.92 29.94 -51.83
C GLN A 84 45.75 29.90 -50.54
N GLU A 85 45.17 29.41 -49.44
CA GLU A 85 45.90 29.24 -48.17
C GLU A 85 47.06 28.25 -48.32
N MET A 86 46.86 27.17 -49.09
CA MET A 86 47.90 26.17 -49.33
C MET A 86 49.00 26.69 -50.26
N GLN A 87 48.66 27.49 -51.27
CA GLN A 87 49.64 28.21 -52.08
C GLN A 87 50.47 29.19 -51.21
N ALA A 88 49.83 29.93 -50.31
CA ALA A 88 50.54 30.84 -49.40
C ALA A 88 51.48 30.07 -48.45
N LYS A 89 51.04 28.92 -47.92
CA LYS A 89 51.89 28.02 -47.11
C LYS A 89 53.07 27.47 -47.89
N HIS A 90 52.87 27.12 -49.17
CA HIS A 90 53.95 26.65 -50.04
C HIS A 90 55.00 27.73 -50.30
N VAL A 91 54.56 28.96 -50.62
CA VAL A 91 55.48 30.11 -50.80
C VAL A 91 56.24 30.42 -49.51
N ALA A 92 55.59 30.38 -48.34
CA ALA A 92 56.25 30.57 -47.06
C ALA A 92 57.29 29.47 -46.77
N ALA A 93 56.97 28.22 -47.08
CA ALA A 93 57.90 27.09 -46.91
C ALA A 93 59.11 27.20 -47.85
N GLN A 94 58.92 27.65 -49.10
CA GLN A 94 60.01 27.93 -50.03
C GLN A 94 60.91 29.08 -49.56
N GLN A 95 60.33 30.13 -48.97
CA GLN A 95 61.09 31.24 -48.40
C GLN A 95 61.94 30.80 -47.19
N GLU A 96 61.39 29.99 -46.28
CA GLU A 96 62.16 29.45 -45.15
C GLU A 96 63.28 28.53 -45.63
N LEU A 97 63.05 27.72 -46.66
CA LEU A 97 64.11 26.89 -47.27
C LEU A 97 65.23 27.76 -47.86
N ALA A 98 64.89 28.83 -48.60
CA ALA A 98 65.88 29.76 -49.14
C ALA A 98 66.68 30.47 -48.04
N GLN A 99 66.03 30.86 -46.93
CA GLN A 99 66.70 31.44 -45.77
C GLN A 99 67.62 30.44 -45.07
N ALA A 100 67.19 29.18 -44.92
CA ALA A 100 68.00 28.12 -44.32
C ALA A 100 69.24 27.80 -45.17
N LEU A 101 69.10 27.74 -46.51
CA LEU A 101 70.21 27.55 -47.45
C LEU A 101 71.20 28.73 -47.41
N THR A 102 70.70 29.96 -47.35
CA THR A 102 71.52 31.17 -47.21
C THR A 102 72.31 31.17 -45.90
N ALA A 103 71.66 30.79 -44.78
CA ALA A 103 72.33 30.65 -43.49
C ALA A 103 73.41 29.56 -43.48
N GLY A 104 73.25 28.51 -44.30
CA GLY A 104 74.25 27.48 -44.52
C GLY A 104 75.36 27.86 -45.52
N GLY A 105 75.19 28.94 -46.29
CA GLY A 105 76.10 29.34 -47.37
C GLY A 105 76.15 28.33 -48.52
N VAL A 106 75.06 27.59 -48.74
CA VAL A 106 74.96 26.52 -49.75
C VAL A 106 73.88 26.83 -50.77
N ALA A 107 74.08 26.43 -52.02
CA ALA A 107 73.13 26.71 -53.10
C ALA A 107 71.96 25.73 -53.13
N ALA A 108 72.18 24.47 -52.73
CA ALA A 108 71.15 23.44 -52.69
C ALA A 108 71.20 22.57 -51.42
N VAL A 109 70.08 21.91 -51.12
CA VAL A 109 69.97 20.92 -50.02
C VAL A 109 70.97 19.78 -50.20
N ALA A 110 71.24 19.37 -51.45
CA ALA A 110 72.23 18.36 -51.77
C ALA A 110 73.66 18.77 -51.33
N ASP A 111 74.01 20.04 -51.52
CA ASP A 111 75.31 20.59 -51.13
C ASP A 111 75.44 20.66 -49.60
N ALA A 112 74.36 21.04 -48.90
CA ALA A 112 74.31 21.02 -47.44
C ALA A 112 74.55 19.61 -46.90
N ARG A 113 73.87 18.60 -47.47
CA ARG A 113 74.04 17.19 -47.07
C ARG A 113 75.46 16.68 -47.36
N ALA A 114 76.07 17.07 -48.46
CA ALA A 114 77.46 16.71 -48.77
C ALA A 114 78.45 17.34 -47.78
N ALA A 115 78.28 18.62 -47.45
CA ALA A 115 79.10 19.32 -46.47
C ALA A 115 78.96 18.72 -45.06
N ASP A 116 77.74 18.36 -44.64
CA ASP A 116 77.52 17.73 -43.33
C ASP A 116 78.11 16.32 -43.25
N ARG A 117 77.99 15.51 -44.32
CA ARG A 117 78.68 14.20 -44.40
C ARG A 117 80.18 14.36 -44.26
N ARG A 118 80.79 15.28 -45.02
CA ARG A 118 82.24 15.53 -44.94
C ARG A 118 82.67 15.99 -43.55
N ARG A 119 81.87 16.82 -42.88
CA ARG A 119 82.12 17.22 -41.48
C ARG A 119 82.07 16.03 -40.54
N ARG A 120 81.07 15.16 -40.65
CA ARG A 120 80.94 13.96 -39.81
C ARG A 120 82.09 12.98 -40.03
N GLU A 121 82.50 12.76 -41.28
CA GLU A 121 83.69 11.95 -41.60
C GLU A 121 84.95 12.51 -40.94
N LEU A 122 85.20 13.80 -41.09
CA LEU A 122 86.36 14.46 -40.47
C LEU A 122 86.30 14.39 -38.94
N GLN A 123 85.13 14.62 -38.34
CA GLN A 123 84.96 14.50 -36.90
C GLN A 123 85.22 13.06 -36.43
N SER A 124 84.64 12.06 -37.11
CA SER A 124 84.88 10.65 -36.78
C SER A 124 86.34 10.24 -36.92
N THR A 125 87.04 10.80 -37.90
CA THR A 125 88.49 10.58 -38.09
C THR A 125 89.29 11.23 -36.97
N CYS A 126 88.94 12.46 -36.58
CA CYS A 126 89.54 13.13 -35.43
C CYS A 126 89.31 12.36 -34.12
N ASP A 127 88.08 11.90 -33.87
CA ASP A 127 87.73 11.12 -32.68
C ASP A 127 88.48 9.78 -32.67
N GLN A 128 88.58 9.10 -33.81
CA GLN A 128 89.34 7.85 -33.94
C GLN A 128 90.84 8.06 -33.71
N LEU A 129 91.43 9.11 -34.29
CA LEU A 129 92.85 9.45 -34.09
C LEU A 129 93.11 9.84 -32.63
N THR A 130 92.19 10.56 -31.99
CA THR A 130 92.28 10.93 -30.57
C THR A 130 92.22 9.69 -29.69
N ALA A 131 91.26 8.79 -29.90
CA ALA A 131 91.17 7.53 -29.17
C ALA A 131 92.39 6.61 -29.40
N THR A 132 92.99 6.67 -30.60
CA THR A 132 94.24 5.94 -30.90
C THR A 132 95.41 6.55 -30.13
N LEU A 133 95.51 7.88 -30.06
CA LEU A 133 96.51 8.57 -29.25
C LEU A 133 96.33 8.24 -27.76
N ASP A 134 95.12 8.32 -27.23
CA ASP A 134 94.81 7.98 -25.84
C ASP A 134 95.13 6.51 -25.53
N GLY A 135 94.80 5.60 -26.45
CA GLY A 135 95.12 4.18 -26.30
C GLY A 135 96.61 3.86 -26.34
N LEU A 136 97.39 4.59 -27.16
CA LEU A 136 98.85 4.42 -27.24
C LEU A 136 99.58 5.11 -26.08
N CYS A 137 99.04 6.22 -25.56
CA CYS A 137 99.65 6.98 -24.48
C CYS A 137 99.22 6.50 -23.09
N GLY A 138 98.07 5.84 -22.96
CA GLY A 138 97.51 5.41 -21.68
C GLY A 138 97.23 6.63 -20.78
N ASP A 139 97.75 6.60 -19.55
CA ASP A 139 97.67 7.72 -18.60
C ASP A 139 98.83 8.73 -18.75
N ASP A 140 99.84 8.42 -19.57
CA ASP A 140 101.03 9.25 -19.73
C ASP A 140 100.79 10.29 -20.83
N GLN A 141 101.27 11.52 -20.64
CA GLN A 141 101.21 12.53 -21.71
C GLN A 141 102.30 12.28 -22.77
N GLU A 142 102.04 12.62 -24.03
CA GLU A 142 102.97 12.40 -25.15
C GLU A 142 104.40 12.95 -24.88
N ASP A 143 104.48 14.12 -24.23
CA ASP A 143 105.77 14.74 -23.86
C ASP A 143 106.50 13.98 -22.75
N GLN A 144 105.78 13.33 -21.83
CA GLN A 144 106.35 12.50 -20.76
C GLN A 144 106.91 11.19 -21.32
N LEU A 145 106.23 10.59 -22.30
CA LEU A 145 106.72 9.40 -23.00
C LEU A 145 107.99 9.69 -23.81
N ARG A 146 108.07 10.85 -24.49
CA ARG A 146 109.30 11.27 -25.18
C ARG A 146 110.46 11.52 -24.22
N ALA A 147 110.21 12.15 -23.07
CA ALA A 147 111.22 12.37 -22.04
C ALA A 147 111.73 11.05 -21.44
N ARG A 148 110.82 10.10 -21.17
CA ARG A 148 111.16 8.77 -20.64
C ARG A 148 111.94 7.92 -21.65
N LEU A 149 111.63 8.01 -22.94
CA LEU A 149 112.39 7.37 -24.02
C LEU A 149 113.84 7.90 -24.06
N ALA A 150 114.03 9.22 -24.02
CA ALA A 150 115.35 9.83 -23.99
C ALA A 150 116.15 9.43 -22.74
N GLN A 151 115.48 9.33 -21.59
CA GLN A 151 116.10 8.91 -20.34
C GLN A 151 116.51 7.43 -20.38
N LEU A 152 115.67 6.54 -20.93
CA LEU A 152 115.98 5.12 -21.09
C LEU A 152 117.14 4.90 -22.08
N GLN A 153 117.21 5.66 -23.17
CA GLN A 153 118.32 5.60 -24.12
C GLN A 153 119.65 6.10 -23.52
N ALA A 154 119.60 7.09 -22.62
CA ALA A 154 120.78 7.57 -21.89
C ALA A 154 121.24 6.60 -20.77
N SER A 155 120.36 5.72 -20.31
CA SER A 155 120.60 4.80 -19.18
C SER A 155 121.12 3.42 -19.62
N GLN A 156 121.29 3.18 -20.92
CA GLN A 156 121.62 1.87 -21.46
C GLN A 156 123.15 1.72 -21.60
N PRO A 157 123.82 0.88 -20.78
CA PRO A 157 125.24 0.60 -20.98
C PRO A 157 125.43 -0.25 -22.25
N ALA A 158 126.51 0.02 -23.00
CA ALA A 158 126.76 -0.58 -24.32
C ALA A 158 127.06 -2.09 -24.28
N GLU A 159 127.37 -2.69 -23.13
CA GLU A 159 127.54 -4.13 -22.93
C GLU A 159 127.35 -4.48 -21.44
N PRO A 160 126.53 -5.49 -21.05
CA PRO A 160 126.43 -5.94 -19.67
C PRO A 160 127.52 -6.99 -19.35
N ASP A 161 128.31 -6.72 -18.30
CA ASP A 161 129.27 -7.68 -17.72
C ASP A 161 128.52 -8.77 -16.93
N LEU A 162 128.41 -9.95 -17.53
CA LEU A 162 127.59 -11.08 -17.07
C LEU A 162 128.28 -11.99 -16.01
N PHE A 163 129.51 -11.68 -15.57
CA PHE A 163 130.30 -12.60 -14.74
C PHE A 163 130.61 -12.17 -13.30
N ALA A 164 130.04 -11.06 -12.81
CA ALA A 164 130.29 -10.53 -11.46
C ALA A 164 129.19 -10.81 -10.42
N THR A 165 128.33 -11.81 -10.62
CA THR A 165 127.23 -12.09 -9.67
C THR A 165 127.47 -13.39 -8.90
N ASP A 166 127.66 -13.29 -7.57
CA ASP A 166 127.72 -14.43 -6.66
C ASP A 166 126.35 -15.13 -6.58
N ALA A 167 126.30 -16.38 -7.05
CA ALA A 167 125.07 -17.17 -7.13
C ALA A 167 124.43 -17.46 -5.75
N ALA A 168 125.18 -17.38 -4.65
CA ALA A 168 124.62 -17.52 -3.30
C ALA A 168 123.89 -16.25 -2.85
N ALA A 169 124.47 -15.08 -3.08
CA ALA A 169 123.84 -13.78 -2.82
C ALA A 169 122.55 -13.59 -3.62
N ALA A 170 122.56 -13.94 -4.91
CA ALA A 170 121.38 -13.87 -5.78
C ALA A 170 120.22 -14.76 -5.30
N ARG A 171 120.49 -15.92 -4.67
CA ARG A 171 119.45 -16.79 -4.11
C ARG A 171 118.83 -16.21 -2.84
N VAL A 172 119.63 -15.57 -1.98
CA VAL A 172 119.12 -14.91 -0.77
C VAL A 172 118.25 -13.71 -1.15
N GLU A 173 118.66 -12.92 -2.14
CA GLU A 173 117.86 -11.83 -2.68
C GLU A 173 116.56 -12.31 -3.32
N LEU A 174 116.58 -13.41 -4.08
CA LEU A 174 115.37 -14.03 -4.63
C LEU A 174 114.41 -14.49 -3.53
N GLN A 175 114.90 -15.19 -2.51
CA GLN A 175 114.08 -15.64 -1.38
C GLN A 175 113.47 -14.47 -0.59
N ALA A 176 114.23 -13.38 -0.40
CA ALA A 176 113.73 -12.16 0.23
C ALA A 176 112.67 -11.47 -0.63
N ALA A 177 112.88 -11.40 -1.95
CA ALA A 177 111.92 -10.84 -2.90
C ALA A 177 110.64 -11.68 -3.01
N GLU A 178 110.75 -13.01 -3.01
CA GLU A 178 109.61 -13.93 -2.97
C GLU A 178 108.82 -13.79 -1.67
N ALA A 179 109.50 -13.71 -0.52
CA ALA A 179 108.84 -13.46 0.76
C ALA A 179 108.14 -12.10 0.80
N ALA A 180 108.76 -11.05 0.26
CA ALA A 180 108.17 -9.72 0.12
C ALA A 180 106.96 -9.71 -0.83
N ARG A 181 107.03 -10.46 -1.95
CA ARG A 181 105.92 -10.63 -2.90
C ARG A 181 104.74 -11.31 -2.24
N MET A 182 104.98 -12.43 -1.54
CA MET A 182 103.93 -13.16 -0.82
C MET A 182 103.30 -12.28 0.27
N ALA A 183 104.10 -11.52 1.02
CA ALA A 183 103.58 -10.57 2.01
C ALA A 183 102.71 -9.47 1.35
N ALA A 184 103.18 -8.89 0.23
CA ALA A 184 102.42 -7.89 -0.51
C ALA A 184 101.12 -8.44 -1.13
N GLU A 185 101.13 -9.68 -1.62
CA GLU A 185 99.93 -10.39 -2.10
C GLU A 185 98.91 -10.59 -0.98
N THR A 186 99.36 -11.02 0.20
CA THR A 186 98.46 -11.20 1.36
C THR A 186 97.88 -9.87 1.86
N GLU A 187 98.66 -8.80 1.86
CA GLU A 187 98.20 -7.45 2.21
C GLU A 187 97.21 -6.91 1.17
N CYS A 188 97.50 -7.10 -0.13
CA CYS A 188 96.59 -6.71 -1.20
C CYS A 188 95.26 -7.47 -1.12
N GLU A 189 95.29 -8.77 -0.86
CA GLU A 189 94.09 -9.59 -0.70
C GLU A 189 93.29 -9.17 0.55
N THR A 190 93.97 -8.87 1.66
CA THR A 190 93.33 -8.33 2.86
C THR A 190 92.64 -6.99 2.57
N ARG A 191 93.34 -6.06 1.91
CA ARG A 191 92.75 -4.77 1.49
C ARG A 191 91.57 -4.96 0.55
N ARG A 192 91.66 -5.84 -0.45
CA ARG A 192 90.54 -6.17 -1.35
C ARG A 192 89.33 -6.69 -0.59
N ARG A 193 89.52 -7.58 0.39
CA ARG A 193 88.43 -8.08 1.24
C ARG A 193 87.80 -6.97 2.08
N THR A 194 88.60 -6.10 2.68
CA THR A 194 88.07 -4.95 3.44
C THR A 194 87.30 -3.97 2.56
N ALA A 195 87.82 -3.65 1.37
CA ALA A 195 87.15 -2.78 0.41
C ALA A 195 85.83 -3.40 -0.10
N ALA A 196 85.81 -4.70 -0.38
CA ALA A 196 84.60 -5.42 -0.77
C ALA A 196 83.54 -5.44 0.35
N ALA A 197 83.97 -5.61 1.61
CA ALA A 197 83.06 -5.54 2.76
C ALA A 197 82.48 -4.13 2.95
N ALA A 198 83.32 -3.09 2.87
CA ALA A 198 82.90 -1.70 2.94
C ALA A 198 81.95 -1.32 1.79
N ALA A 199 82.22 -1.78 0.56
CA ALA A 199 81.35 -1.56 -0.59
C ALA A 199 79.97 -2.23 -0.42
N ARG A 200 79.92 -3.44 0.16
CA ARG A 200 78.65 -4.10 0.50
C ARG A 200 77.87 -3.32 1.55
N GLN A 201 78.53 -2.86 2.61
CA GLN A 201 77.89 -2.04 3.65
C GLN A 201 77.36 -0.72 3.09
N LEU A 202 78.12 -0.05 2.23
CA LEU A 202 77.67 1.17 1.55
C LEU A 202 76.45 0.89 0.66
N ALA A 203 76.47 -0.20 -0.11
CA ALA A 203 75.33 -0.60 -0.93
C ALA A 203 74.08 -0.86 -0.06
N GLU A 204 74.22 -1.59 1.05
CA GLU A 204 73.13 -1.84 1.98
C GLU A 204 72.58 -0.54 2.58
N ILE A 205 73.43 0.33 3.11
CA ILE A 205 73.01 1.61 3.69
C ILE A 205 72.35 2.51 2.62
N SER A 206 72.89 2.55 1.39
CA SER A 206 72.32 3.34 0.30
C SER A 206 70.93 2.85 -0.15
N THR A 207 70.73 1.53 -0.20
CA THR A 207 69.43 0.94 -0.51
C THR A 207 68.42 1.20 0.61
N GLN A 208 68.84 1.06 1.87
CA GLN A 208 68.01 1.41 3.04
C GLN A 208 67.64 2.90 3.03
N ALA A 209 68.60 3.79 2.77
CA ALA A 209 68.35 5.23 2.66
C ALA A 209 67.37 5.56 1.53
N THR A 210 67.49 4.90 0.38
CA THR A 210 66.56 5.08 -0.75
C THR A 210 65.15 4.60 -0.40
N VAL A 211 65.02 3.44 0.25
CA VAL A 211 63.73 2.91 0.71
C VAL A 211 63.08 3.85 1.73
N LEU A 212 63.85 4.32 2.72
CA LEU A 212 63.36 5.28 3.72
C LEU A 212 62.96 6.62 3.07
N GLY A 213 63.72 7.09 2.08
CA GLY A 213 63.40 8.27 1.29
C GLY A 213 62.03 8.14 0.60
N HIS A 214 61.82 7.04 -0.14
CA HIS A 214 60.53 6.77 -0.78
C HIS A 214 59.38 6.58 0.20
N GLN A 215 59.63 5.98 1.37
CA GLN A 215 58.60 5.87 2.42
C GLN A 215 58.19 7.25 2.94
N VAL A 216 59.15 8.15 3.19
CA VAL A 216 58.85 9.52 3.62
C VAL A 216 58.08 10.28 2.56
N GLU A 217 58.47 10.17 1.29
CA GLU A 217 57.73 10.79 0.16
C GLU A 217 56.29 10.28 0.09
N THR A 218 56.09 8.95 0.19
CA THR A 218 54.76 8.33 0.17
C THR A 218 53.90 8.84 1.33
N ARG A 219 54.44 8.86 2.55
CA ARG A 219 53.71 9.36 3.74
C ARG A 219 53.37 10.84 3.65
N ARG A 220 54.25 11.66 3.06
CA ARG A 220 53.98 13.08 2.80
C ARG A 220 52.84 13.24 1.80
N ALA A 221 52.87 12.51 0.69
CA ALA A 221 51.79 12.53 -0.29
C ALA A 221 50.43 12.10 0.29
N GLU A 222 50.41 11.06 1.14
CA GLU A 222 49.19 10.62 1.86
C GLU A 222 48.63 11.71 2.77
N LEU A 223 49.49 12.38 3.52
CA LEU A 223 49.13 13.46 4.44
C LEU A 223 48.65 14.71 3.69
N ASP A 224 49.30 15.09 2.60
CA ASP A 224 48.86 16.21 1.76
C ASP A 224 47.52 15.91 1.09
N ALA A 225 47.31 14.68 0.61
CA ALA A 225 46.02 14.26 0.08
C ALA A 225 44.91 14.28 1.15
N ALA A 226 45.20 13.86 2.39
CA ALA A 226 44.24 13.94 3.50
C ALA A 226 43.91 15.39 3.88
N ARG A 227 44.90 16.27 3.90
CA ARG A 227 44.72 17.72 4.13
C ARG A 227 43.90 18.38 3.02
N ALA A 228 44.17 18.05 1.77
CA ALA A 228 43.42 18.56 0.62
C ALA A 228 41.94 18.12 0.70
N ARG A 229 41.67 16.84 1.02
CA ARG A 229 40.31 16.35 1.24
C ARG A 229 39.62 17.10 2.38
N LEU A 230 40.26 17.24 3.53
CA LEU A 230 39.68 17.98 4.67
C LEU A 230 39.39 19.45 4.32
N ALA A 231 40.29 20.10 3.58
CA ALA A 231 40.09 21.47 3.11
C ALA A 231 38.94 21.58 2.11
N GLN A 232 38.81 20.62 1.19
CA GLN A 232 37.71 20.56 0.24
C GLN A 232 36.36 20.38 0.95
N GLU A 233 36.25 19.44 1.88
CA GLU A 233 35.02 19.24 2.67
C GLU A 233 34.66 20.51 3.45
N ARG A 234 35.63 21.11 4.14
CA ARG A 234 35.44 22.38 4.88
C ARG A 234 35.07 23.58 4.02
N SER A 235 35.48 23.58 2.74
CA SER A 235 35.08 24.61 1.78
C SER A 235 33.65 24.44 1.30
N SER A 236 33.14 23.21 1.29
CA SER A 236 31.77 22.90 0.89
C SER A 236 30.76 23.18 2.02
N VAL A 237 31.11 22.79 3.25
CA VAL A 237 30.33 23.05 4.46
C VAL A 237 31.34 23.34 5.57
N SER A 238 31.27 24.54 6.14
CA SER A 238 32.16 24.88 7.24
C SER A 238 31.75 24.12 8.52
N ASP A 239 32.72 23.84 9.39
CA ASP A 239 32.46 23.20 10.68
C ASP A 239 31.45 24.02 11.53
N ALA A 240 31.46 25.35 11.36
CA ALA A 240 30.51 26.26 12.02
C ALA A 240 29.09 26.13 11.45
N ASP A 241 28.93 26.06 10.12
CA ASP A 241 27.61 25.84 9.49
C ASP A 241 27.04 24.47 9.86
N LEU A 242 27.90 23.44 9.95
CA LEU A 242 27.49 22.11 10.40
C LEU A 242 27.01 22.14 11.86
N ALA A 243 27.72 22.84 12.74
CA ALA A 243 27.30 23.01 14.14
C ALA A 243 25.98 23.78 14.26
N VAL A 244 25.81 24.88 13.50
CA VAL A 244 24.55 25.65 13.44
C VAL A 244 23.41 24.77 12.95
N LYS A 245 23.64 23.94 11.93
CA LYS A 245 22.63 23.01 11.42
C LYS A 245 22.27 21.95 12.45
N ALA A 246 23.26 21.36 13.13
CA ALA A 246 23.02 20.37 14.18
C ALA A 246 22.19 20.96 15.33
N ASP A 247 22.49 22.19 15.76
CA ASP A 247 21.71 22.91 16.78
C ASP A 247 20.29 23.24 16.30
N ALA A 248 20.13 23.62 15.04
CA ALA A 248 18.82 23.88 14.44
C ALA A 248 17.97 22.59 14.39
N ASP A 249 18.56 21.47 13.98
CA ASP A 249 17.91 20.17 13.93
C ASP A 249 17.53 19.67 15.35
N LEU A 250 18.39 19.90 16.35
CA LEU A 250 18.10 19.60 17.75
C LEU A 250 16.89 20.40 18.26
N ARG A 251 16.85 21.72 18.00
CA ARG A 251 15.72 22.58 18.39
C ARG A 251 14.43 22.20 17.66
N ALA A 252 14.54 21.80 16.39
CA ALA A 252 13.39 21.31 15.63
C ALA A 252 12.84 20.02 16.23
N ARG A 253 13.71 19.08 16.64
CA ARG A 253 13.32 17.85 17.35
C ARG A 253 12.62 18.17 18.67
N GLU A 254 13.20 19.02 19.52
CA GLU A 254 12.62 19.40 20.80
C GLU A 254 11.26 20.09 20.64
N THR A 255 11.12 20.93 19.62
CA THR A 255 9.84 21.58 19.30
C THR A 255 8.79 20.56 18.87
N ALA A 256 9.17 19.58 18.04
CA ALA A 256 8.27 18.52 17.62
C ALA A 256 7.86 17.62 18.79
N GLU A 257 8.79 17.26 19.67
CA GLU A 257 8.52 16.45 20.87
C GLU A 257 7.57 17.16 21.83
N ARG A 258 7.80 18.45 22.09
CA ARG A 258 6.87 19.28 22.87
C ARG A 258 5.49 19.30 22.22
N ARG A 259 5.41 19.48 20.89
CA ARG A 259 4.13 19.51 20.19
C ARG A 259 3.38 18.18 20.27
N VAL A 260 4.10 17.06 20.19
CA VAL A 260 3.53 15.72 20.39
C VAL A 260 3.01 15.59 21.83
N GLY A 261 3.76 16.05 22.83
CA GLY A 261 3.32 16.09 24.22
C GLY A 261 2.03 16.90 24.40
N GLU A 262 1.99 18.14 23.91
CA GLU A 262 0.80 19.00 23.96
C GLU A 262 -0.42 18.34 23.29
N LEU A 263 -0.24 17.71 22.13
CA LEU A 263 -1.33 17.04 21.42
C LEU A 263 -1.79 15.77 22.12
N ALA A 264 -0.88 15.02 22.73
CA ALA A 264 -1.19 13.84 23.53
C ALA A 264 -1.97 14.22 24.80
N GLU A 265 -1.57 15.29 25.48
CA GLU A 265 -2.30 15.84 26.63
C GLU A 265 -3.68 16.36 26.22
N ALA A 266 -3.77 17.10 25.11
CA ALA A 266 -5.06 17.56 24.58
C ALA A 266 -5.98 16.39 24.20
N LEU A 267 -5.43 15.33 23.59
CA LEU A 267 -6.18 14.12 23.26
C LEU A 267 -6.65 13.38 24.52
N ALA A 268 -5.77 13.23 25.51
CA ALA A 268 -6.09 12.60 26.79
C ALA A 268 -7.16 13.40 27.55
N ALA A 269 -7.09 14.73 27.54
CA ALA A 269 -8.08 15.61 28.16
C ALA A 269 -9.46 15.50 27.51
N MET A 270 -9.53 15.22 26.20
CA MET A 270 -10.80 14.93 25.52
C MET A 270 -11.37 13.54 25.83
N ALA A 271 -10.59 12.67 26.49
CA ALA A 271 -10.98 11.33 26.93
C ALA A 271 -11.82 10.55 25.89
N PRO A 272 -11.32 10.35 24.66
CA PRO A 272 -12.10 9.79 23.56
C PRO A 272 -12.68 8.41 23.88
N ASP A 273 -11.96 7.60 24.66
CA ASP A 273 -12.44 6.27 25.08
C ASP A 273 -13.64 6.37 26.04
N ALA A 274 -13.65 7.37 26.92
CA ALA A 274 -14.80 7.63 27.80
C ALA A 274 -16.00 8.10 26.98
N VAL A 275 -15.81 9.01 26.02
CA VAL A 275 -16.87 9.46 25.10
C VAL A 275 -17.40 8.30 24.26
N ALA A 276 -16.53 7.40 23.78
CA ALA A 276 -16.94 6.22 23.04
C ALA A 276 -17.74 5.24 23.92
N ALA A 277 -17.35 5.06 25.17
CA ALA A 277 -18.09 4.24 26.14
C ALA A 277 -19.47 4.85 26.46
N GLU A 278 -19.55 6.16 26.71
CA GLU A 278 -20.81 6.88 26.91
C GLU A 278 -21.73 6.76 25.69
N LEU A 279 -21.18 6.86 24.47
CA LEU A 279 -21.94 6.67 23.24
C LEU A 279 -22.48 5.23 23.12
N ALA A 280 -21.67 4.22 23.44
CA ALA A 280 -22.11 2.83 23.41
C ALA A 280 -23.25 2.58 24.41
N GLU A 281 -23.11 3.08 25.65
CA GLU A 281 -24.16 2.98 26.67
C GLU A 281 -25.45 3.70 26.22
N ALA A 282 -25.34 4.88 25.61
CA ALA A 282 -26.49 5.61 25.08
C ALA A 282 -27.20 4.84 23.95
N ILE A 283 -26.46 4.15 23.08
CA ILE A 283 -27.01 3.31 22.01
C ILE A 283 -27.77 2.12 22.61
N ASP A 284 -27.16 1.40 23.57
CA ASP A 284 -27.77 0.25 24.23
C ASP A 284 -29.05 0.66 24.99
N MET A 285 -29.01 1.80 25.68
CA MET A 285 -30.17 2.36 26.37
C MET A 285 -31.29 2.71 25.38
N ALA A 286 -30.96 3.34 24.26
CA ALA A 286 -31.92 3.68 23.22
C ALA A 286 -32.54 2.42 22.60
N GLU A 287 -31.77 1.35 22.39
CA GLU A 287 -32.27 0.07 21.90
C GLU A 287 -33.19 -0.63 22.90
N SER A 288 -32.80 -0.67 24.17
CA SER A 288 -33.65 -1.17 25.26
C SER A 288 -34.97 -0.40 25.38
N LEU A 289 -34.95 0.92 25.23
CA LEU A 289 -36.15 1.75 25.24
C LEU A 289 -37.05 1.46 24.03
N ARG A 290 -36.48 1.32 22.83
CA ARG A 290 -37.23 0.94 21.62
C ARG A 290 -37.91 -0.43 21.80
N GLN A 291 -37.18 -1.44 22.29
CA GLN A 291 -37.76 -2.76 22.52
C GLN A 291 -38.92 -2.71 23.52
N ARG A 292 -38.74 -2.03 24.67
CA ARG A 292 -39.81 -1.85 25.66
C ARG A 292 -41.03 -1.13 25.10
N HIS A 293 -40.82 -0.13 24.26
CA HIS A 293 -41.90 0.58 23.60
C HIS A 293 -42.66 -0.32 22.63
N ASP A 294 -41.95 -1.10 21.81
CA ASP A 294 -42.57 -2.02 20.85
C ASP A 294 -43.33 -3.15 21.56
N ASP A 295 -42.78 -3.67 22.66
CA ASP A 295 -43.46 -4.63 23.52
C ASP A 295 -44.75 -4.03 24.11
N ALA A 296 -44.69 -2.81 24.64
CA ALA A 296 -45.86 -2.12 25.16
C ALA A 296 -46.93 -1.85 24.09
N LEU A 297 -46.52 -1.49 22.86
CA LEU A 297 -47.44 -1.34 21.73
C LEU A 297 -48.09 -2.66 21.33
N ASN A 298 -47.34 -3.76 21.37
CA ASN A 298 -47.89 -5.10 21.09
C ASN A 298 -48.88 -5.51 22.18
N THR A 299 -48.56 -5.33 23.46
CA THR A 299 -49.50 -5.56 24.57
C THR A 299 -50.76 -4.69 24.43
N LEU A 300 -50.62 -3.42 24.06
CA LEU A 300 -51.76 -2.54 23.82
C LEU A 300 -52.65 -3.06 22.67
N ARG A 301 -52.05 -3.52 21.58
CA ARG A 301 -52.77 -4.11 20.44
C ARG A 301 -53.52 -5.38 20.87
N GLU A 302 -52.87 -6.27 21.62
CA GLU A 302 -53.48 -7.50 22.14
C GLU A 302 -54.69 -7.18 23.02
N ILE A 303 -54.53 -6.30 24.01
CA ILE A 303 -55.62 -5.88 24.90
C ILE A 303 -56.74 -5.20 24.09
N SER A 304 -56.39 -4.35 23.13
CA SER A 304 -57.40 -3.70 22.28
C SER A 304 -58.20 -4.70 21.45
N ILE A 305 -57.56 -5.75 20.93
CA ILE A 305 -58.22 -6.85 20.21
C ILE A 305 -59.12 -7.62 21.16
N GLU A 306 -58.64 -8.01 22.33
CA GLU A 306 -59.44 -8.71 23.35
C GLU A 306 -60.67 -7.90 23.78
N LEU A 307 -60.49 -6.61 24.06
CA LEU A 307 -61.59 -5.69 24.39
C LEU A 307 -62.58 -5.55 23.24
N SER A 308 -62.11 -5.47 21.99
CA SER A 308 -62.99 -5.44 20.82
C SER A 308 -63.82 -6.72 20.69
N VAL A 309 -63.21 -7.89 20.91
CA VAL A 309 -63.93 -9.18 20.91
C VAL A 309 -64.98 -9.19 22.01
N PHE A 310 -64.61 -8.86 23.26
CA PHE A 310 -65.56 -8.79 24.37
C PHE A 310 -66.70 -7.79 24.14
N GLY A 311 -66.41 -6.65 23.51
CA GLY A 311 -67.42 -5.67 23.12
C GLY A 311 -68.40 -6.21 22.07
N SER A 312 -67.92 -6.97 21.09
CA SER A 312 -68.73 -7.52 19.99
C SER A 312 -69.60 -8.73 20.37
N GLU A 313 -69.27 -9.45 21.45
CA GLU A 313 -69.99 -10.67 21.85
C GLU A 313 -71.42 -10.45 22.38
N GLY A 314 -71.82 -9.19 22.60
CA GLY A 314 -73.16 -8.84 23.07
C GLY A 314 -73.51 -9.40 24.45
N ARG A 315 -72.50 -9.57 25.33
CA ARG A 315 -72.67 -10.20 26.65
C ARG A 315 -73.70 -9.48 27.53
N GLN A 316 -73.71 -8.15 27.51
CA GLN A 316 -74.72 -7.37 28.21
C GLN A 316 -76.13 -7.65 27.67
N GLY A 317 -76.30 -7.64 26.35
CA GLY A 317 -77.59 -7.99 25.74
C GLY A 317 -78.05 -9.42 26.06
N LYS A 318 -77.12 -10.38 26.16
CA LYS A 318 -77.42 -11.75 26.62
C LYS A 318 -77.83 -11.79 28.09
N LEU A 319 -77.17 -11.02 28.96
CA LEU A 319 -77.53 -10.90 30.38
C LEU A 319 -78.90 -10.26 30.54
N ASP A 320 -79.15 -9.11 29.91
CA ASP A 320 -80.43 -8.39 29.97
C ASP A 320 -81.60 -9.28 29.48
N ALA A 321 -81.37 -10.04 28.40
CA ALA A 321 -82.33 -11.01 27.90
C ALA A 321 -82.60 -12.14 28.92
N ALA A 322 -81.56 -12.67 29.56
CA ALA A 322 -81.70 -13.71 30.58
C ALA A 322 -82.39 -13.19 31.85
N GLU A 323 -82.10 -11.97 32.29
CA GLU A 323 -82.75 -11.32 33.43
C GLU A 323 -84.24 -11.06 33.14
N THR A 324 -84.55 -10.54 31.96
CA THR A 324 -85.94 -10.37 31.50
C THR A 324 -86.69 -11.71 31.51
N GLN A 325 -86.09 -12.78 31.00
CA GLN A 325 -86.69 -14.12 31.02
C GLN A 325 -86.90 -14.62 32.47
N ARG A 326 -85.94 -14.40 33.36
CA ARG A 326 -86.05 -14.75 34.79
C ARG A 326 -87.22 -14.02 35.45
N GLU A 327 -87.37 -12.72 35.21
CA GLU A 327 -88.46 -11.91 35.76
C GLU A 327 -89.83 -12.39 35.26
N HIS A 328 -89.94 -12.65 33.95
CA HIS A 328 -91.15 -13.22 33.36
C HIS A 328 -91.50 -14.58 33.97
N ALA A 329 -90.50 -15.46 34.15
CA ALA A 329 -90.69 -16.77 34.78
C ALA A 329 -91.12 -16.63 36.25
N ALA A 330 -90.50 -15.73 37.01
CA ALA A 330 -90.85 -15.45 38.40
C ALA A 330 -92.28 -14.88 38.52
N GLY A 331 -92.66 -13.93 37.65
CA GLY A 331 -94.01 -13.37 37.59
C GLY A 331 -95.07 -14.43 37.25
N ARG A 332 -94.79 -15.31 36.28
CA ARG A 332 -95.66 -16.46 35.95
C ARG A 332 -95.81 -17.39 37.15
N HIS A 333 -94.71 -17.76 37.81
CA HIS A 333 -94.71 -18.61 38.99
C HIS A 333 -95.54 -17.99 40.12
N ALA A 334 -95.39 -16.69 40.38
CA ALA A 334 -96.16 -15.97 41.40
C ALA A 334 -97.67 -15.99 41.09
N ARG A 335 -98.08 -15.72 39.84
CA ARG A 335 -99.49 -15.77 39.40
C ARG A 335 -100.09 -17.16 39.55
N VAL A 336 -99.38 -18.21 39.11
CA VAL A 336 -99.81 -19.60 39.28
C VAL A 336 -99.91 -19.95 40.76
N GLY A 337 -98.94 -19.52 41.57
CA GLY A 337 -98.95 -19.72 43.02
C GLY A 337 -100.13 -19.03 43.71
N GLN A 338 -100.47 -17.80 43.32
CA GLN A 338 -101.66 -17.09 43.82
C GLN A 338 -102.95 -17.81 43.42
N ARG A 339 -103.09 -18.22 42.16
CA ARG A 339 -104.25 -19.00 41.68
C ARG A 339 -104.38 -20.33 42.41
N ALA A 340 -103.28 -21.05 42.64
CA ALA A 340 -103.27 -22.30 43.38
C ALA A 340 -103.67 -22.10 44.85
N ARG A 341 -103.20 -21.01 45.49
CA ARG A 341 -103.63 -20.61 46.84
C ARG A 341 -105.12 -20.27 46.88
N ALA A 342 -105.63 -19.50 45.93
CA ALA A 342 -107.04 -19.15 45.81
C ALA A 342 -107.91 -20.39 45.57
N ALA A 343 -107.53 -21.27 44.65
CA ALA A 343 -108.25 -22.53 44.38
C ALA A 343 -108.28 -23.44 45.61
N ARG A 344 -107.17 -23.55 46.34
CA ARG A 344 -107.09 -24.30 47.60
C ARG A 344 -107.98 -23.69 48.68
N LEU A 345 -108.00 -22.37 48.81
CA LEU A 345 -108.88 -21.65 49.74
C LEU A 345 -110.35 -21.90 49.38
N LEU A 346 -110.73 -21.71 48.11
CA LEU A 346 -112.09 -21.95 47.61
C LEU A 346 -112.52 -23.40 47.89
N ARG A 347 -111.69 -24.39 47.56
CA ARG A 347 -111.95 -25.81 47.85
C ARG A 347 -112.21 -26.04 49.34
N SER A 348 -111.38 -25.47 50.21
CA SER A 348 -111.52 -25.64 51.66
C SER A 348 -112.81 -25.00 52.21
N VAL A 349 -113.18 -23.82 51.71
CA VAL A 349 -114.39 -23.10 52.11
C VAL A 349 -115.64 -23.80 51.58
N MET A 350 -115.64 -24.22 50.31
CA MET A 350 -116.75 -24.97 49.71
C MET A 350 -116.97 -26.32 50.39
N ALA A 351 -115.91 -27.06 50.70
CA ALA A 351 -116.01 -28.30 51.46
C ALA A 351 -116.64 -28.05 52.84
N ARG A 352 -116.16 -27.05 53.58
CA ARG A 352 -116.74 -26.67 54.89
C ARG A 352 -118.21 -26.26 54.80
N HIS A 353 -118.61 -25.47 53.79
CA HIS A 353 -120.01 -25.08 53.60
C HIS A 353 -120.90 -26.26 53.20
N ARG A 354 -120.43 -27.13 52.31
CA ARG A 354 -121.12 -28.36 51.94
C ARG A 354 -121.35 -29.23 53.18
N ASP A 355 -120.30 -29.45 53.96
CA ASP A 355 -120.36 -30.29 55.16
C ASP A 355 -121.27 -29.67 56.24
N SER A 356 -121.19 -28.34 56.46
CA SER A 356 -122.11 -27.60 57.36
C SER A 356 -123.57 -27.65 56.91
N THR A 357 -123.81 -27.58 55.59
CA THR A 357 -125.16 -27.66 55.03
C THR A 357 -125.72 -29.06 55.24
N ARG A 358 -124.94 -30.11 54.90
CA ARG A 358 -125.36 -31.49 55.13
C ARG A 358 -125.69 -31.75 56.59
N LEU A 359 -124.84 -31.29 57.52
CA LEU A 359 -125.09 -31.40 58.96
C LEU A 359 -126.45 -30.80 59.39
N ARG A 360 -126.89 -29.68 58.79
CA ARG A 360 -128.22 -29.09 59.10
C ARG A 360 -129.39 -29.95 58.63
N TYR A 361 -129.20 -30.75 57.59
CA TYR A 361 -130.24 -31.64 57.06
C TYR A 361 -130.25 -33.02 57.74
N VAL A 362 -129.21 -33.38 58.50
CA VAL A 362 -129.15 -34.67 59.20
C VAL A 362 -130.34 -34.84 60.16
N GLU A 363 -130.59 -33.86 61.03
CA GLU A 363 -131.65 -33.99 62.05
C GLU A 363 -133.07 -33.92 61.44
N PRO A 364 -133.41 -33.00 60.52
CA PRO A 364 -134.69 -33.04 59.81
C PRO A 364 -134.90 -34.34 59.02
N TYR A 365 -133.87 -34.84 58.34
CA TYR A 365 -133.96 -36.10 57.59
C TYR A 365 -134.12 -37.30 58.52
N ARG A 366 -133.39 -37.31 59.65
CA ARG A 366 -133.55 -38.29 60.73
C ARG A 366 -134.97 -38.28 61.29
N ALA A 367 -135.50 -37.10 61.62
CA ALA A 367 -136.85 -36.92 62.12
C ALA A 367 -137.90 -37.37 61.09
N GLU A 368 -137.71 -37.09 59.80
CA GLU A 368 -138.62 -37.54 58.74
C GLU A 368 -138.55 -39.06 58.53
N LEU A 369 -137.35 -39.65 58.60
CA LEU A 369 -137.17 -41.10 58.61
C LEU A 369 -137.87 -41.74 59.82
N HIS A 370 -137.81 -41.12 61.00
CA HIS A 370 -138.57 -41.58 62.17
C HIS A 370 -140.08 -41.43 61.98
N ARG A 371 -140.54 -40.29 61.43
CA ARG A 371 -141.97 -40.03 61.15
C ARG A 371 -142.56 -41.03 60.17
N LEU A 372 -141.83 -41.35 59.09
CA LEU A 372 -142.25 -42.33 58.09
C LEU A 372 -142.06 -43.78 58.56
N GLY A 373 -141.04 -44.04 59.40
CA GLY A 373 -140.73 -45.38 59.89
C GLY A 373 -141.59 -45.84 61.08
N ARG A 374 -141.97 -44.94 61.99
CA ARG A 374 -142.77 -45.27 63.19
C ARG A 374 -144.14 -45.92 62.90
N PRO A 375 -144.90 -45.53 61.86
CA PRO A 375 -146.13 -46.23 61.47
C PRO A 375 -145.93 -47.69 61.05
N VAL A 376 -144.75 -48.04 60.52
CA VAL A 376 -144.45 -49.39 60.00
C VAL A 376 -143.76 -50.25 61.06
N PHE A 377 -142.84 -49.67 61.84
CA PHE A 377 -141.99 -50.40 62.76
C PHE A 377 -142.37 -50.21 64.24
N GLY A 378 -143.31 -49.33 64.57
CA GLY A 378 -143.72 -49.06 65.95
C GLY A 378 -143.04 -47.83 66.56
N HIS A 379 -143.54 -47.40 67.73
CA HIS A 379 -143.18 -46.10 68.32
C HIS A 379 -141.73 -46.00 68.83
N THR A 380 -141.02 -47.13 68.98
CA THR A 380 -139.62 -47.23 69.41
C THR A 380 -138.61 -47.10 68.25
N PHE A 381 -139.08 -46.92 67.00
CA PHE A 381 -138.21 -46.83 65.83
C PHE A 381 -137.40 -45.54 65.82
N GLU A 382 -136.08 -45.69 65.79
CA GLU A 382 -135.09 -44.64 65.60
C GLU A 382 -133.99 -45.09 64.63
N VAL A 383 -133.32 -44.12 64.01
CA VAL A 383 -132.28 -44.30 63.01
C VAL A 383 -131.22 -43.24 63.24
N GLU A 384 -129.96 -43.64 63.23
CA GLU A 384 -128.82 -42.72 63.26
C GLU A 384 -128.33 -42.47 61.84
N VAL A 385 -128.11 -41.20 61.51
CA VAL A 385 -127.69 -40.73 60.18
C VAL A 385 -126.41 -39.91 60.33
N ASP A 386 -125.41 -40.12 59.46
CA ASP A 386 -124.15 -39.37 59.42
C ASP A 386 -124.25 -38.04 58.64
N SER A 387 -123.14 -37.27 58.65
CA SER A 387 -123.02 -36.01 57.91
C SER A 387 -123.02 -36.14 56.38
N ASP A 388 -122.97 -37.35 55.83
CA ASP A 388 -123.17 -37.62 54.41
C ASP A 388 -124.62 -38.05 54.09
N LEU A 389 -125.53 -37.92 55.07
CA LEU A 389 -126.94 -38.31 55.01
C LEU A 389 -127.14 -39.81 54.78
N LYS A 390 -126.18 -40.64 55.20
CA LYS A 390 -126.28 -42.09 55.15
C LYS A 390 -126.78 -42.63 56.49
N ILE A 391 -127.63 -43.64 56.42
CA ILE A 391 -128.12 -44.34 57.62
C ILE A 391 -127.00 -45.22 58.14
N CYS A 392 -126.55 -44.97 59.37
CA CYS A 392 -125.48 -45.70 60.02
C CYS A 392 -126.00 -46.86 60.87
N SER A 393 -127.12 -46.65 61.57
CA SER A 393 -127.70 -47.64 62.48
C SER A 393 -129.21 -47.44 62.62
N ARG A 394 -129.92 -48.48 63.06
CA ARG A 394 -131.35 -48.46 63.36
C ARG A 394 -131.58 -49.05 64.75
N THR A 395 -132.37 -48.37 65.56
CA THR A 395 -132.83 -48.82 66.87
C THR A 395 -134.30 -49.20 66.80
N LEU A 396 -134.62 -50.40 67.27
CA LEU A 396 -135.99 -50.91 67.36
C LEU A 396 -136.15 -51.66 68.68
N ASP A 397 -137.19 -51.35 69.45
CA ASP A 397 -137.46 -51.95 70.77
C ASP A 397 -136.23 -52.00 71.70
N GLY A 398 -135.47 -50.90 71.72
CA GLY A 398 -134.26 -50.74 72.55
C GLY A 398 -133.01 -51.44 72.01
N THR A 399 -133.08 -52.17 70.90
CA THR A 399 -131.92 -52.83 70.27
C THR A 399 -131.41 -52.00 69.09
N THR A 400 -130.22 -51.42 69.22
CA THR A 400 -129.55 -50.67 68.15
C THR A 400 -128.68 -51.58 67.30
N VAL A 401 -128.97 -51.67 66.00
CA VAL A 401 -128.25 -52.51 65.03
C VAL A 401 -127.65 -51.63 63.94
N PRO A 402 -126.33 -51.74 63.64
CA PRO A 402 -125.72 -51.01 62.54
C PRO A 402 -126.31 -51.44 61.19
N TYR A 403 -126.35 -50.50 60.22
CA TYR A 403 -127.03 -50.68 58.93
C TYR A 403 -126.57 -51.93 58.18
N GLU A 404 -125.27 -52.24 58.24
CA GLU A 404 -124.64 -53.40 57.60
C GLU A 404 -125.11 -54.76 58.14
N SER A 405 -125.86 -54.79 59.27
CA SER A 405 -126.34 -56.01 59.93
C SER A 405 -127.86 -56.21 59.87
N LEU A 406 -128.59 -55.43 59.05
CA LEU A 406 -130.05 -55.54 58.88
C LEU A 406 -130.41 -56.56 57.77
N SER A 407 -130.75 -57.81 58.14
CA SER A 407 -131.14 -58.90 57.22
C SER A 407 -132.56 -59.44 57.49
N GLY A 408 -133.46 -59.37 56.50
CA GLY A 408 -134.75 -60.10 56.50
C GLY A 408 -135.91 -59.44 55.73
N VAL A 409 -136.06 -59.82 54.44
CA VAL A 409 -137.16 -59.55 53.45
C VAL A 409 -137.22 -58.14 52.80
N PRO A 410 -137.49 -58.04 51.48
CA PRO A 410 -136.54 -57.78 50.40
C PRO A 410 -136.35 -56.30 50.05
N LYS A 411 -135.09 -55.86 49.89
CA LYS A 411 -134.67 -54.56 49.31
C LYS A 411 -134.91 -54.48 47.79
N SER A 412 -136.05 -54.96 47.29
CA SER A 412 -136.37 -55.01 45.85
C SER A 412 -137.54 -54.08 45.48
N SER A 413 -137.36 -52.77 45.64
CA SER A 413 -138.09 -51.74 44.85
C SER A 413 -137.42 -50.37 44.94
N SER A 414 -136.15 -50.28 44.55
CA SER A 414 -135.58 -49.04 44.02
C SER A 414 -134.46 -49.40 43.04
N ALA A 415 -134.87 -50.03 41.94
CA ALA A 415 -134.02 -50.23 40.79
C ALA A 415 -133.90 -48.90 40.02
N SER A 416 -132.67 -48.63 39.59
CA SER A 416 -132.37 -48.04 38.28
C SER A 416 -132.88 -46.61 38.01
N TRP A 417 -131.96 -45.65 38.10
CA TRP A 417 -131.68 -44.79 36.95
C TRP A 417 -130.20 -44.90 36.57
N PRO A 418 -129.86 -44.87 35.27
CA PRO A 418 -128.62 -45.44 34.74
C PRO A 418 -127.45 -44.45 34.74
N ASP A 419 -126.25 -45.05 34.70
CA ASP A 419 -124.99 -44.47 34.26
C ASP A 419 -125.09 -43.74 32.90
N LEU A 420 -124.16 -42.80 32.70
CA LEU A 420 -123.26 -42.65 31.53
C LEU A 420 -122.52 -41.28 31.66
N PRO A 421 -121.32 -41.08 31.07
CA PRO A 421 -120.08 -41.84 31.27
C PRO A 421 -118.79 -40.96 31.30
N GLY A 422 -117.67 -41.57 31.71
CA GLY A 422 -116.47 -41.56 30.85
C GLY A 422 -115.36 -40.51 31.02
N CYS A 423 -114.31 -40.92 31.76
CA CYS A 423 -112.90 -41.03 31.30
C CYS A 423 -112.00 -39.78 31.09
N PRO A 424 -110.65 -39.92 31.13
CA PRO A 424 -109.83 -40.68 32.09
C PRO A 424 -108.51 -39.94 32.51
N GLY A 425 -107.82 -40.52 33.51
CA GLY A 425 -106.51 -40.12 34.04
C GLY A 425 -105.34 -40.22 33.03
N CYS A 426 -104.24 -39.48 33.24
CA CYS A 426 -103.12 -39.80 34.14
C CYS A 426 -102.41 -41.12 33.80
N GLN A 427 -101.26 -41.02 33.13
CA GLN A 427 -100.16 -41.98 33.22
C GLN A 427 -98.84 -41.21 33.48
N GLY A 428 -98.24 -41.42 34.66
CA GLY A 428 -96.77 -41.43 34.78
C GLY A 428 -96.28 -42.77 34.23
N GLY A 429 -95.08 -42.94 33.67
CA GLY A 429 -93.78 -42.37 33.96
C GLY A 429 -92.85 -43.55 34.22
N HIS A 430 -91.72 -43.69 33.52
CA HIS A 430 -90.54 -44.41 34.01
C HIS A 430 -89.29 -44.15 33.15
N ARG A 431 -88.16 -44.12 33.86
CA ARG A 431 -86.78 -43.89 33.42
C ARG A 431 -86.11 -45.15 32.86
N SER A 432 -85.13 -44.92 31.97
CA SER A 432 -83.86 -45.65 31.79
C SER A 432 -83.00 -44.77 30.84
N GLY A 433 -81.68 -44.59 30.91
CA GLY A 433 -80.60 -45.24 31.64
C GLY A 433 -79.45 -45.56 30.66
N GLY A 434 -78.29 -44.87 30.76
CA GLY A 434 -77.00 -45.24 30.14
C GLY A 434 -76.82 -44.82 28.66
N GLY A 435 -75.68 -44.33 28.18
CA GLY A 435 -74.32 -44.47 28.68
C GLY A 435 -73.34 -43.42 28.14
N ARG A 436 -72.22 -43.33 28.86
CA ARG A 436 -71.06 -42.46 28.65
C ARG A 436 -70.20 -42.97 27.51
N ARG A 437 -69.45 -42.08 26.85
CA ARG A 437 -68.01 -42.25 26.56
C ARG A 437 -67.33 -40.89 26.43
N ARG A 438 -66.49 -40.56 27.40
CA ARG A 438 -65.30 -39.69 27.24
C ARG A 438 -64.15 -40.62 26.86
N VAL A 439 -63.27 -40.18 25.97
CA VAL A 439 -61.85 -40.53 26.03
C VAL A 439 -61.06 -39.22 26.00
N ARG A 440 -60.38 -38.97 27.12
CA ARG A 440 -59.25 -38.06 27.28
C ARG A 440 -58.04 -38.69 26.58
N VAL A 441 -57.18 -37.89 25.96
CA VAL A 441 -55.76 -38.21 25.86
C VAL A 441 -54.97 -37.14 26.61
N HIS A 442 -54.21 -37.59 27.60
CA HIS A 442 -53.31 -36.80 28.42
C HIS A 442 -52.03 -36.47 27.64
N ARG A 443 -51.45 -35.32 27.96
CA ARG A 443 -50.04 -34.97 27.71
C ARG A 443 -49.09 -36.02 28.30
N SER A 444 -48.03 -36.32 27.56
CA SER A 444 -46.73 -36.77 28.10
C SER A 444 -45.59 -36.21 27.22
N ARG A 445 -44.73 -35.38 27.81
CA ARG A 445 -43.30 -35.12 27.46
C ARG A 445 -42.46 -35.92 28.51
N PRO A 446 -41.11 -36.04 28.47
CA PRO A 446 -40.08 -35.58 27.49
C PRO A 446 -38.90 -36.61 27.25
N VAL A 447 -37.81 -36.10 26.63
CA VAL A 447 -36.38 -36.57 26.61
C VAL A 447 -36.03 -37.66 25.56
N GLY A 448 -34.99 -37.58 24.72
CA GLY A 448 -33.89 -36.62 24.49
C GLY A 448 -32.96 -37.10 23.35
N GLN A 449 -31.94 -36.30 23.00
CA GLN A 449 -30.71 -36.59 22.19
C GLN A 449 -30.93 -37.05 20.72
N ASP A 450 -30.09 -36.82 19.71
CA ASP A 450 -28.82 -36.10 19.47
C ASP A 450 -28.66 -36.05 17.92
N GLY A 451 -27.89 -35.06 17.41
CA GLY A 451 -26.95 -35.29 16.30
C GLY A 451 -27.34 -35.05 14.81
N GLY A 452 -26.54 -34.21 14.15
CA GLY A 452 -26.18 -34.26 12.71
C GLY A 452 -27.12 -33.51 11.77
N GLY A 453 -26.75 -32.35 11.17
CA GLY A 453 -25.78 -32.22 10.07
C GLY A 453 -26.45 -32.60 8.73
N ILE A 454 -26.68 -31.73 7.75
CA ILE A 454 -25.68 -31.21 6.80
C ILE A 454 -26.38 -30.29 5.75
N ARG A 455 -25.81 -29.10 5.55
CA ARG A 455 -25.49 -28.30 4.32
C ARG A 455 -26.51 -27.86 3.25
N HIS A 456 -26.32 -26.57 2.93
CA HIS A 456 -26.20 -25.85 1.64
C HIS A 456 -27.44 -25.68 0.75
N CYS A 457 -27.72 -24.43 0.34
CA CYS A 457 -27.21 -23.85 -0.92
C CYS A 457 -27.45 -22.32 -1.02
N GLY A 458 -26.36 -21.59 -1.30
CA GLY A 458 -26.22 -20.59 -2.38
C GLY A 458 -27.26 -19.48 -2.60
N HIS A 459 -26.84 -18.26 -2.23
CA HIS A 459 -27.04 -16.96 -2.92
C HIS A 459 -26.62 -16.99 -4.42
N PRO A 460 -26.61 -15.88 -5.21
CA PRO A 460 -27.31 -14.56 -5.16
C PRO A 460 -27.85 -14.11 -6.56
N TRP A 461 -28.46 -12.92 -6.68
CA TRP A 461 -28.15 -11.84 -7.68
C TRP A 461 -29.19 -10.70 -7.58
N THR A 462 -28.77 -9.45 -7.27
CA THR A 462 -28.67 -8.23 -8.15
C THR A 462 -30.02 -7.71 -8.67
N GLY A 463 -30.36 -6.43 -8.75
CA GLY A 463 -29.71 -5.13 -8.56
C GLY A 463 -30.72 -4.03 -8.96
N ASP A 464 -30.28 -2.77 -8.93
CA ASP A 464 -30.89 -1.54 -9.52
C ASP A 464 -31.71 -0.58 -8.62
N ARG A 465 -31.02 0.49 -8.15
CA ARG A 465 -31.10 1.92 -8.58
C ARG A 465 -32.43 2.36 -9.28
N VAL A 466 -33.04 3.55 -9.10
CA VAL A 466 -32.54 4.91 -8.77
C VAL A 466 -33.73 5.91 -8.66
N ASP A 467 -33.44 7.08 -8.07
CA ASP A 467 -34.03 8.44 -8.20
C ASP A 467 -35.30 8.95 -7.45
N VAL A 468 -35.01 9.84 -6.48
CA VAL A 468 -35.29 11.30 -6.44
C VAL A 468 -36.57 11.85 -7.10
N GLN A 469 -37.41 12.51 -6.30
CA GLN A 469 -38.07 13.79 -6.68
C GLN A 469 -38.53 14.62 -5.48
N SER A 470 -38.72 15.91 -5.72
CA SER A 470 -38.62 17.03 -4.78
C SER A 470 -39.96 17.72 -4.44
N ARG A 471 -39.99 18.41 -3.27
CA ARG A 471 -40.75 19.66 -2.90
C ARG A 471 -42.27 19.58 -2.56
N PRO A 472 -42.90 20.61 -1.91
CA PRO A 472 -42.38 21.79 -1.17
C PRO A 472 -43.07 22.15 0.18
N LEU A 473 -42.46 23.17 0.82
CA LEU A 473 -42.82 24.04 1.97
C LEU A 473 -44.29 24.51 2.15
N ARG A 474 -44.71 24.68 3.42
CA ARG A 474 -45.53 25.84 3.90
C ARG A 474 -45.12 26.32 5.30
N ARG A 475 -45.20 27.65 5.46
CA ARG A 475 -44.82 28.51 6.59
C ARG A 475 -45.87 28.51 7.72
N CYS A 476 -45.45 28.82 8.95
CA CYS A 476 -46.12 29.85 9.77
C CYS A 476 -45.16 30.56 10.72
N ARG A 477 -45.38 31.88 10.84
CA ARG A 477 -44.67 32.91 11.60
C ARG A 477 -45.14 32.96 13.05
N GLN A 478 -44.27 33.47 13.94
CA GLN A 478 -44.46 34.50 14.98
C GLN A 478 -43.30 34.35 15.99
N ARG A 479 -42.73 35.33 16.70
CA ARG A 479 -42.61 36.80 16.68
C ARG A 479 -41.60 37.07 17.81
N ALA A 480 -40.58 37.93 17.60
CA ALA A 480 -39.69 38.44 18.66
C ALA A 480 -40.43 39.50 19.53
N PRO A 481 -39.86 40.17 20.58
CA PRO A 481 -38.60 40.96 20.50
C PRO A 481 -37.79 41.18 21.80
N HIS A 482 -36.73 42.02 21.65
CA HIS A 482 -35.94 42.80 22.62
C HIS A 482 -34.57 42.22 22.98
N ARG A 483 -33.45 42.97 23.02
CA ARG A 483 -33.06 44.33 22.58
C ARG A 483 -31.53 44.36 22.77
N SER A 484 -30.77 44.81 21.78
CA SER A 484 -29.40 45.32 21.92
C SER A 484 -29.45 46.71 22.65
N PRO A 485 -28.35 47.50 22.91
CA PRO A 485 -27.39 47.92 21.87
C PRO A 485 -25.97 48.43 22.27
N TRP A 486 -25.17 48.74 21.22
CA TRP A 486 -24.01 49.66 21.12
C TRP A 486 -22.62 49.20 21.65
N LEU A 487 -21.46 49.62 21.09
CA LEU A 487 -21.11 50.75 20.21
C LEU A 487 -19.80 50.44 19.43
N ALA A 488 -19.60 51.10 18.28
CA ALA A 488 -18.46 51.01 17.36
C ALA A 488 -17.53 52.25 17.45
N ILE A 489 -16.29 52.17 16.93
CA ILE A 489 -15.43 53.28 16.38
C ILE A 489 -14.31 52.60 15.56
N ARG A 490 -14.30 52.63 14.21
CA ARG A 490 -13.76 53.62 13.23
C ARG A 490 -12.22 53.68 13.11
N GLY A 491 -11.70 53.56 11.87
CA GLY A 491 -10.39 54.13 11.46
C GLY A 491 -9.67 53.47 10.26
N ARG A 492 -9.89 53.99 9.06
CA ARG A 492 -9.22 53.77 7.74
C ARG A 492 -7.83 54.48 7.67
N PRO A 493 -7.06 54.57 6.53
CA PRO A 493 -7.07 53.86 5.22
C PRO A 493 -5.69 53.51 4.58
N ALA A 494 -5.72 52.66 3.51
CA ALA A 494 -5.02 52.68 2.19
C ALA A 494 -3.46 52.84 2.09
N VAL A 495 -2.68 52.28 1.14
CA VAL A 495 -2.73 52.22 -0.34
C VAL A 495 -1.59 51.27 -0.87
N HIS A 496 -1.81 50.57 -2.00
CA HIS A 496 -0.82 50.01 -2.98
C HIS A 496 0.15 48.88 -2.56
N ARG A 497 0.66 47.95 -3.39
CA ARG A 497 0.48 47.46 -4.79
C ARG A 497 1.48 46.27 -4.90
N ARG A 498 1.29 45.37 -5.89
CA ARG A 498 2.26 44.41 -6.47
C ARG A 498 2.52 43.10 -5.67
N GLN A 499 2.09 41.98 -6.25
CA GLN A 499 2.89 41.01 -7.03
C GLN A 499 3.77 40.10 -6.14
N THR A 500 3.31 38.88 -5.93
CA THR A 500 4.17 37.74 -5.59
C THR A 500 3.83 36.58 -6.51
N SER A 501 4.78 36.29 -7.40
CA SER A 501 4.86 35.09 -8.21
C SER A 501 5.03 33.86 -7.32
N SER A 502 4.12 32.89 -7.45
CA SER A 502 4.27 31.54 -6.93
C SER A 502 5.18 30.72 -7.83
N ALA A 503 6.28 30.25 -7.27
CA ALA A 503 7.07 29.16 -7.79
C ALA A 503 6.32 27.83 -7.60
N THR A 504 6.24 26.99 -8.62
CA THR A 504 6.17 25.54 -8.42
C THR A 504 6.89 24.83 -9.56
N THR A 505 7.83 24.02 -9.12
CA THR A 505 8.94 23.43 -9.85
C THR A 505 8.52 22.16 -10.58
N TRP A 506 9.06 22.01 -11.78
CA TRP A 506 9.03 20.80 -12.61
C TRP A 506 9.89 19.69 -11.98
N TRP A 507 9.38 18.46 -11.97
CA TRP A 507 10.16 17.25 -11.69
C TRP A 507 10.81 16.75 -12.99
N TRP A 508 12.14 16.57 -12.95
CA TRP A 508 12.92 15.81 -13.93
C TRP A 508 13.72 14.74 -13.18
N ALA A 509 13.56 13.49 -13.58
CA ALA A 509 14.40 12.37 -13.19
C ALA A 509 15.57 12.22 -14.18
N PRO A 510 16.72 11.67 -13.72
CA PRO A 510 17.41 10.70 -14.58
C PRO A 510 17.93 9.47 -13.81
N ALA A 511 17.96 8.37 -14.56
CA ALA A 511 18.40 7.04 -14.18
C ALA A 511 19.92 6.88 -14.06
N ARG A 512 20.38 5.91 -13.24
CA ARG A 512 21.64 5.18 -13.43
C ARG A 512 21.51 3.70 -12.99
N PRO A 513 22.26 2.77 -13.62
CA PRO A 513 22.12 1.32 -13.44
C PRO A 513 23.15 0.71 -12.48
N GLY A 514 22.82 -0.41 -11.83
CA GLY A 514 23.76 -1.18 -11.01
C GLY A 514 23.43 -2.68 -10.99
N ARG A 515 24.32 -3.48 -11.57
CA ARG A 515 24.34 -4.96 -11.49
C ARG A 515 24.99 -5.39 -10.18
N SER A 516 24.45 -6.41 -9.51
CA SER A 516 25.08 -7.07 -8.36
C SER A 516 25.09 -8.59 -8.54
N TRP A 517 26.28 -9.19 -8.46
CA TRP A 517 26.52 -10.63 -8.28
C TRP A 517 26.57 -10.96 -6.78
N PRO A 518 26.12 -12.15 -6.32
CA PRO A 518 26.32 -12.59 -4.95
C PRO A 518 27.54 -13.53 -4.82
N ILE A 519 28.41 -13.25 -3.84
CA ILE A 519 29.44 -14.17 -3.34
C ILE A 519 28.84 -14.90 -2.13
N GLY A 520 28.61 -16.20 -2.26
CA GLY A 520 28.11 -17.09 -1.21
C GLY A 520 29.21 -18.01 -0.68
N SER A 521 29.38 -17.97 0.63
CA SER A 521 30.47 -18.52 1.44
C SER A 521 30.62 -20.05 1.38
N ALA A 522 31.88 -20.50 1.31
CA ALA A 522 32.29 -21.90 1.39
C ALA A 522 32.20 -22.46 2.83
N LYS A 523 31.52 -23.60 2.98
CA LYS A 523 31.55 -24.47 4.18
C LYS A 523 32.65 -25.51 3.99
N ILE A 524 33.67 -25.48 4.86
CA ILE A 524 34.66 -26.55 5.02
C ILE A 524 34.23 -27.40 6.22
N ARG A 525 33.88 -28.66 5.99
CA ARG A 525 33.88 -29.74 6.98
C ARG A 525 34.52 -30.97 6.33
N ARG A 526 35.59 -31.48 6.95
CA ARG A 526 36.19 -32.78 6.65
C ARG A 526 36.40 -33.55 7.98
N PRO A 527 36.57 -34.88 7.91
CA PRO A 527 35.86 -35.80 8.79
C PRO A 527 36.72 -36.38 9.92
N ARG A 528 36.05 -36.78 11.00
CA ARG A 528 36.17 -38.10 11.63
C ARG A 528 34.96 -38.35 12.52
#